data_AF-A0A7X9CHP0-F1
#
_entry.id   AF-A0A7X9CHP0-F1
#
_cell.length_a   1.000
_cell.length_b   1.000
_cell.length_c   1.000
_cell.angle_alpha   90.00
_cell.angle_beta   90.00
_cell.angle_gamma   90.00
#
_symmetry.space_group_name_H-M   'P 1'
#
loop_
_entity.id
_entity.type
_entity.pdbx_description
1 polymer ?
#
loop_
_entity_poly.entity_id
_entity_poly.type
_entity_poly.pdbx_seq_one_letter_code
_entity_poly.pdbx_strand_id
1 'polypeptide(L)'
;MKRVLLVFGLLMMISMGHSFAQKYALIDMEYILKRIPTYESANKQLEAMTEEWQAEVDKEVETVNAMYKKYQADITFLAGSEKTKRENEIVAKENAIQELR
;
A
#
# COMPACT_ATOMS: atom_id res chain seq x y z
N MET A 1 50.37 8.50 41.15
CA MET A 1 49.67 9.39 40.19
C MET A 1 50.30 9.38 38.79
N LYS A 2 51.63 9.56 38.62
CA LYS A 2 52.29 9.55 37.30
C LYS A 2 52.08 8.26 36.48
N ARG A 3 52.06 7.08 37.13
CA ARG A 3 51.79 5.78 36.47
C ARG A 3 50.35 5.63 35.98
N VAL A 4 49.39 6.16 36.71
CA VAL A 4 47.97 6.13 36.33
C VAL A 4 47.72 7.05 35.13
N LEU A 5 48.33 8.24 35.14
CA LEU A 5 48.29 9.17 34.01
C LEU A 5 48.90 8.58 32.73
N LEU A 6 49.98 7.80 32.86
CA LEU A 6 50.59 7.09 31.72
C LEU A 6 49.67 6.01 31.14
N VAL A 7 49.01 5.22 32.01
CA VAL A 7 48.06 4.20 31.56
C VAL A 7 46.83 4.84 30.90
N PHE A 8 46.35 5.95 31.45
CA PHE A 8 45.22 6.69 30.86
C PHE A 8 45.57 7.30 29.50
N GLY A 9 46.77 7.87 29.38
CA GLY A 9 47.29 8.39 28.10
C GLY A 9 47.45 7.29 27.05
N LEU A 10 47.91 6.11 27.46
CA LEU A 10 48.03 4.96 26.56
C LEU A 10 46.65 4.46 26.08
N LEU A 11 45.67 4.39 26.97
CA LEU A 11 44.28 4.02 26.62
C LEU A 11 43.64 5.01 25.65
N MET A 12 43.89 6.32 25.82
CA MET A 12 43.40 7.35 24.90
C MET A 12 44.06 7.28 23.51
N MET A 13 45.34 6.93 23.44
CA MET A 13 46.01 6.73 22.14
C MET A 13 45.47 5.50 21.39
N ILE A 14 45.14 4.42 22.11
CA ILE A 14 44.56 3.21 21.51
C ILE A 14 43.14 3.45 20.98
N SER A 15 42.32 4.25 21.69
CA SER A 15 40.94 4.53 21.27
C SER A 15 40.86 5.43 20.01
N MET A 16 41.81 6.35 19.82
CA MET A 16 41.87 7.20 18.62
C MET A 16 42.12 6.42 17.32
N GLY A 17 42.85 5.30 17.37
CA GLY A 17 43.16 4.48 16.19
C GLY A 17 41.97 3.67 15.62
N HIS A 18 40.90 3.48 16.39
CA HIS A 18 39.78 2.61 16.01
C HIS A 18 38.71 3.29 15.14
N SER A 19 38.67 4.63 15.09
CA SER A 19 37.66 5.37 14.30
C SER A 19 37.93 5.34 12.79
N PHE A 20 39.18 5.12 12.36
CA PHE A 20 39.55 5.09 10.94
C PHE A 20 39.36 3.72 10.25
N ALA A 21 39.00 2.67 11.01
CA ALA A 21 38.87 1.29 10.50
C ALA A 21 37.42 0.86 10.21
N GLN A 22 36.43 1.70 10.51
CA GLN A 22 35.04 1.43 10.14
C GLN A 22 34.86 1.70 8.64
N LYS A 23 35.05 0.65 7.83
CA LYS A 23 34.71 0.67 6.40
C LYS A 23 33.19 0.83 6.26
N TYR A 24 32.74 2.02 5.89
CA TYR A 24 31.35 2.24 5.48
C TYR A 24 31.30 2.32 3.95
N ALA A 25 30.30 1.68 3.37
CA ALA A 25 29.99 1.80 1.95
C ALA A 25 28.57 2.33 1.83
N LEU A 26 28.40 3.39 1.05
CA LEU A 26 27.09 3.91 0.71
C LEU A 26 26.63 3.19 -0.56
N ILE A 27 25.56 2.42 -0.46
CA ILE A 27 24.96 1.69 -1.58
C ILE A 27 23.75 2.48 -2.05
N ASP A 28 23.80 2.92 -3.30
CA ASP A 28 22.64 3.49 -3.98
C ASP A 28 21.72 2.36 -4.45
N MET A 29 20.72 2.07 -3.62
CA MET A 29 19.72 1.04 -3.92
C MET A 29 18.85 1.42 -5.12
N GLU A 30 18.61 2.71 -5.35
CA GLU A 30 17.81 3.18 -6.49
C GLU A 30 18.52 2.88 -7.81
N TYR A 31 19.83 3.11 -7.87
CA TYR A 31 20.66 2.79 -9.04
C TYR A 31 20.71 1.29 -9.34
N ILE A 32 20.80 0.45 -8.30
CA ILE A 32 20.85 -1.01 -8.45
C ILE A 32 19.49 -1.53 -8.91
N LEU A 33 18.40 -1.14 -8.24
CA LEU A 33 17.06 -1.64 -8.53
C LEU A 33 16.57 -1.24 -9.94
N LYS A 34 16.91 -0.03 -10.42
CA LYS A 34 16.59 0.40 -11.80
C LYS A 34 17.29 -0.43 -12.88
N ARG A 35 18.36 -1.15 -12.55
CA ARG A 35 19.12 -1.98 -13.50
C ARG A 35 18.81 -3.47 -13.37
N ILE A 36 17.86 -3.85 -12.53
CA ILE A 36 17.38 -5.22 -12.37
C ILE A 36 16.06 -5.34 -13.17
N PRO A 37 16.08 -5.90 -14.39
CA PRO A 37 14.89 -5.96 -15.25
C PRO A 37 13.72 -6.73 -14.61
N THR A 38 14.03 -7.69 -13.72
CA THR A 38 13.01 -8.46 -13.00
C THR A 38 12.21 -7.62 -12.00
N TYR A 39 12.81 -6.57 -11.44
CA TYR A 39 12.14 -5.62 -10.55
C TYR A 39 11.18 -4.73 -11.35
N GLU A 40 11.63 -4.21 -12.50
CA GLU A 40 10.77 -3.43 -13.40
C GLU A 40 9.59 -4.26 -13.91
N SER A 41 9.82 -5.53 -14.31
CA SER A 41 8.74 -6.40 -14.76
C SER A 41 7.74 -6.74 -13.65
N ALA A 42 8.21 -6.92 -12.42
CA ALA A 42 7.34 -7.18 -11.27
C ALA A 42 6.47 -5.97 -10.95
N ASN A 43 7.04 -4.75 -11.00
CA ASN A 43 6.28 -3.52 -10.82
C ASN A 43 5.20 -3.37 -11.89
N LYS A 44 5.52 -3.61 -13.17
CA LYS A 44 4.51 -3.57 -14.25
C LYS A 44 3.38 -4.59 -14.06
N GLN A 45 3.69 -5.78 -13.55
CA GLN A 45 2.66 -6.79 -13.23
C GLN A 45 1.77 -6.34 -12.07
N LEU A 46 2.35 -5.73 -11.04
CA LEU A 46 1.59 -5.18 -9.91
C LEU A 46 0.71 -4.00 -10.34
N GLU A 47 1.23 -3.11 -11.20
CA GLU A 47 0.47 -2.01 -11.78
C GLU A 47 -0.71 -2.54 -12.59
N ALA A 48 -0.48 -3.51 -13.48
CA ALA A 48 -1.55 -4.11 -14.28
C ALA A 48 -2.63 -4.78 -13.42
N MET A 49 -2.24 -5.52 -12.37
CA MET A 49 -3.19 -6.14 -11.43
C MET A 49 -3.98 -5.08 -10.65
N THR A 50 -3.34 -3.97 -10.30
CA THR A 50 -3.97 -2.85 -9.61
C THR A 50 -4.99 -2.15 -10.50
N GLU A 51 -4.66 -1.92 -11.77
CA GLU A 51 -5.57 -1.35 -12.77
C GLU A 51 -6.79 -2.27 -13.01
N GLU A 52 -6.57 -3.58 -13.12
CA GLU A 52 -7.65 -4.56 -13.29
C GLU A 52 -8.59 -4.57 -12.09
N TRP A 53 -8.04 -4.61 -10.87
CA TRP A 53 -8.84 -4.55 -9.63
C TRP A 53 -9.64 -3.25 -9.53
N GLN A 54 -9.00 -2.11 -9.85
CA GLN A 54 -9.68 -0.82 -9.85
C GLN A 54 -10.85 -0.80 -10.85
N ALA A 55 -10.65 -1.34 -12.06
CA ALA A 55 -11.71 -1.44 -13.06
C ALA A 55 -12.87 -2.34 -12.61
N GLU A 56 -12.59 -3.43 -11.90
CA GLU A 56 -13.62 -4.32 -11.35
C GLU A 56 -14.46 -3.61 -10.27
N VAL A 57 -13.80 -2.91 -9.34
CA VAL A 57 -14.46 -2.10 -8.32
C VAL A 57 -15.33 -1.01 -8.96
N ASP A 58 -14.81 -0.30 -9.96
CA ASP A 58 -15.54 0.77 -10.65
C ASP A 58 -16.78 0.23 -11.39
N LYS A 59 -16.68 -0.95 -12.00
CA LYS A 59 -17.81 -1.63 -12.65
C LYS A 59 -18.92 -2.04 -11.67
N GLU A 60 -18.57 -2.54 -10.48
CA GLU A 60 -19.56 -2.85 -9.45
C GLU A 60 -20.22 -1.56 -8.92
N VAL A 61 -19.47 -0.47 -8.77
CA VAL A 61 -20.01 0.85 -8.40
C VAL A 61 -20.99 1.36 -9.46
N GLU A 62 -20.67 1.25 -10.75
CA GLU A 62 -21.59 1.60 -11.83
C GLU A 62 -22.87 0.75 -11.81
N THR A 63 -22.73 -0.54 -11.51
CA THR A 63 -23.88 -1.45 -11.39
C THR A 63 -24.81 -1.01 -10.27
N VAL A 64 -24.28 -0.64 -9.10
CA VAL A 64 -25.06 -0.10 -7.99
C VAL A 64 -25.76 1.21 -8.37
N ASN A 65 -25.06 2.12 -9.03
CA ASN A 65 -25.65 3.37 -9.53
C ASN A 65 -26.80 3.13 -10.51
N ALA A 66 -26.66 2.13 -11.39
CA ALA A 66 -27.73 1.74 -12.32
C ALA A 66 -28.93 1.15 -11.59
N MET A 67 -28.71 0.32 -10.55
CA MET A 67 -29.80 -0.20 -9.71
C MET A 67 -30.54 0.92 -8.98
N TYR A 68 -29.84 1.92 -8.43
CA TYR A 68 -30.46 3.09 -7.82
C TYR A 68 -31.34 3.87 -8.80
N LYS A 69 -30.83 4.14 -10.01
CA LYS A 69 -31.61 4.82 -11.06
C LYS A 69 -32.86 4.04 -11.42
N LYS A 70 -32.75 2.72 -11.58
CA LYS A 70 -33.89 1.84 -11.86
C LYS A 70 -34.88 1.82 -10.70
N TYR A 71 -34.40 1.77 -9.46
CA TYR A 71 -35.24 1.84 -8.27
C TYR A 71 -36.04 3.15 -8.23
N GLN A 72 -35.38 4.29 -8.46
CA GLN A 72 -36.04 5.60 -8.51
C GLN A 72 -37.09 5.70 -9.62
N ALA A 73 -36.82 5.12 -10.80
CA ALA A 73 -37.80 5.09 -11.89
C ALA A 73 -39.02 4.22 -11.58
N ASP A 74 -38.81 3.08 -10.91
CA ASP A 74 -39.85 2.10 -10.65
C ASP A 74 -40.60 2.35 -9.31
N ILE A 75 -40.08 3.21 -8.42
CA ILE A 75 -40.56 3.34 -7.02
C ILE A 75 -42.05 3.69 -6.91
N THR A 76 -42.63 4.38 -7.90
CA THR A 76 -44.05 4.72 -7.92
C THR A 76 -44.94 3.53 -8.27
N PHE A 77 -44.38 2.51 -8.92
CA PHE A 77 -45.09 1.30 -9.36
C PHE A 77 -44.86 0.10 -8.44
N LEU A 78 -43.85 0.14 -7.57
CA LEU A 78 -43.50 -0.95 -6.65
C LEU A 78 -44.41 -0.99 -5.42
N ALA A 79 -44.82 -2.20 -5.03
CA ALA A 79 -45.45 -2.44 -3.74
C ALA A 79 -44.43 -2.29 -2.58
N GLY A 80 -44.90 -2.00 -1.37
CA GLY A 80 -44.02 -1.75 -0.20
C GLY A 80 -43.03 -2.87 0.09
N SER A 81 -43.42 -4.14 -0.08
CA SER A 81 -42.53 -5.30 0.08
C SER A 81 -41.43 -5.36 -0.98
N GLU A 82 -41.72 -5.01 -2.22
CA GLU A 82 -40.73 -4.96 -3.30
C GLU A 82 -39.75 -3.81 -3.14
N LYS A 83 -40.20 -2.67 -2.58
CA LYS A 83 -39.32 -1.54 -2.26
C LYS A 83 -38.24 -1.95 -1.27
N THR A 84 -38.65 -2.51 -0.13
CA THR A 84 -37.72 -2.99 0.90
C THR A 84 -36.76 -4.05 0.36
N LYS A 85 -37.25 -4.96 -0.50
CA LYS A 85 -36.38 -5.97 -1.11
C LYS A 85 -35.29 -5.33 -1.98
N ARG A 86 -35.65 -4.39 -2.87
CA ARG A 86 -34.68 -3.72 -3.76
C ARG A 86 -33.71 -2.82 -2.99
N GLU A 87 -34.16 -2.12 -1.96
CA GLU A 87 -33.29 -1.33 -1.08
C GLU A 87 -32.25 -2.22 -0.39
N ASN A 88 -32.69 -3.35 0.18
CA ASN A 88 -31.77 -4.30 0.83
C ASN A 88 -30.76 -4.90 -0.15
N GLU A 89 -31.16 -5.22 -1.38
CA GLU A 89 -30.25 -5.72 -2.43
C GLU A 89 -29.19 -4.67 -2.81
N ILE A 90 -29.58 -3.41 -2.91
CA ILE A 90 -28.67 -2.30 -3.19
C ILE A 90 -27.68 -2.10 -2.04
N VAL A 91 -28.16 -2.02 -0.79
CA VAL A 91 -27.32 -1.85 0.40
C VAL A 91 -26.37 -3.04 0.59
N ALA A 92 -26.83 -4.26 0.33
CA ALA A 92 -25.97 -5.44 0.40
C ALA A 92 -24.83 -5.37 -0.62
N LYS A 93 -25.10 -4.91 -1.84
CA LYS A 93 -24.08 -4.71 -2.87
C LYS A 93 -23.13 -3.55 -2.54
N GLU A 94 -23.62 -2.47 -1.96
CA GLU A 94 -22.76 -1.37 -1.47
C GLU A 94 -21.80 -1.85 -0.38
N ASN A 95 -22.30 -2.62 0.59
CA ASN A 95 -21.46 -3.20 1.64
C ASN A 95 -20.41 -4.14 1.06
N ALA A 96 -20.76 -4.97 0.07
CA ALA A 96 -19.82 -5.86 -0.59
C ALA A 96 -18.70 -5.08 -1.32
N ILE A 97 -19.03 -3.96 -1.97
CA ILE A 97 -18.03 -3.08 -2.61
C ILE A 97 -17.14 -2.42 -1.55
N GLN A 98 -17.70 -2.05 -0.40
CA GLN A 98 -16.94 -1.45 0.70
C GLN A 98 -15.97 -2.44 1.34
N GLU A 99 -16.27 -3.74 1.34
CA GLU A 99 -15.35 -4.80 1.77
C GLU A 99 -14.24 -5.09 0.76
N LEU A 100 -14.44 -4.77 -0.53
CA LEU A 100 -13.44 -4.94 -1.59
C LEU A 100 -12.40 -3.79 -1.64
N ARG A 101 -12.63 -2.70 -0.92
CA ARG A 101 -11.75 -1.52 -0.84
C ARG A 101 -10.84 -1.56 0.39
#